data_AF-A0A920J704-F1
#
_entry.id   AF-A0A920J704-F1
#
_cell.length_a   1.000
_cell.length_b   1.000
_cell.length_c   1.000
_cell.angle_alpha   90.00
_cell.angle_beta   90.00
_cell.angle_gamma   90.00
#
_symmetry.space_group_name_H-M   'P 1'
#
loop_
_entity.id
_entity.type
_entity.pdbx_description
1 polymer ?
#
loop_
_entity_poly.entity_id
_entity_poly.type
_entity_poly.pdbx_seq_one_letter_code
_entity_poly.pdbx_strand_id
1 'polypeptide(L)'
;MPEEGLEWTPREDLLTFEEIERLASLLVTRFGVESIRLTGGEPTVRANLADLINRLSQLPIDLSMTTNGVTLPLMAEKLRAAGLNRINISLDSLNRDRFKDLTRRDNLEQVLEGIDAARVAGFDPVRSTWL
;
A
#
# COMPACT_ATOMS: atom_id res chain seq x y z
N MET A 1 4.26 3.20 15.71
CA MET A 1 5.66 2.77 15.50
C MET A 1 6.43 2.99 16.80
N PRO A 2 7.26 2.05 17.27
CA PRO A 2 8.05 2.22 18.49
C PRO A 2 9.03 3.40 18.35
N GLU A 3 9.39 4.03 19.47
CA GLU A 3 10.32 5.17 19.52
C GLU A 3 11.74 4.82 19.07
N GLU A 4 12.08 3.54 19.10
CA GLU A 4 13.41 3.01 18.80
C GLU A 4 13.66 2.78 17.29
N GLY A 5 12.69 3.13 16.43
CA GLY A 5 12.76 2.85 15.00
C GLY A 5 12.39 1.40 14.67
N LEU A 6 12.16 1.12 13.39
CA LEU A 6 11.97 -0.24 12.92
C LEU A 6 13.34 -0.88 12.70
N GLU A 7 13.57 -2.08 13.23
CA GLU A 7 14.63 -2.93 12.70
C GLU A 7 14.31 -3.20 11.23
N TRP A 8 15.11 -2.60 10.35
CA TRP A 8 14.98 -2.84 8.93
C TRP A 8 15.39 -4.28 8.66
N THR A 9 14.47 -5.07 8.13
CA THR A 9 14.81 -6.39 7.62
C THR A 9 15.92 -6.25 6.59
N PRO A 10 17.05 -6.95 6.75
CA PRO A 10 18.14 -6.96 5.77
C PRO A 10 17.58 -7.23 4.37
N ARG A 11 18.14 -6.55 3.37
CA ARG A 11 17.62 -6.64 1.99
C ARG A 11 17.69 -8.07 1.43
N GLU A 12 18.65 -8.86 1.92
CA GLU A 12 18.86 -10.27 1.59
C GLU A 12 17.77 -11.21 2.14
N ASP A 13 17.07 -10.82 3.21
CA ASP A 13 15.97 -11.59 3.78
C ASP A 13 14.61 -11.25 3.15
N LEU A 14 14.58 -10.27 2.24
CA LEU A 14 13.37 -9.85 1.53
C LEU A 14 13.29 -10.53 0.18
N LEU A 15 12.14 -11.11 -0.13
CA LEU A 15 11.86 -11.66 -1.45
C LEU A 15 12.12 -10.61 -2.54
N THR A 16 12.77 -11.07 -3.61
CA THR A 16 12.91 -10.33 -4.86
C THR A 16 11.55 -10.22 -5.56
N PHE A 17 11.42 -9.29 -6.50
CA PHE A 17 10.16 -9.16 -7.25
C PHE A 17 9.90 -10.37 -8.14
N GLU A 18 10.95 -10.99 -8.65
CA GLU A 18 10.91 -12.23 -9.41
C GLU A 18 10.37 -13.40 -8.55
N GLU A 19 10.78 -13.50 -7.28
CA GLU A 19 10.26 -14.51 -6.36
C GLU A 19 8.80 -14.26 -6.00
N ILE A 20 8.41 -13.01 -5.75
CA ILE A 20 7.02 -12.64 -5.45
C ILE A 20 6.12 -12.95 -6.65
N GLU A 21 6.54 -12.56 -7.86
CA GLU A 21 5.82 -12.82 -9.11
C GLU A 21 5.65 -14.33 -9.35
N ARG A 22 6.73 -15.11 -9.17
CA ARG A 22 6.69 -16.57 -9.30
C ARG A 22 5.71 -17.18 -8.28
N LEU A 23 5.78 -16.78 -7.02
CA LEU A 23 4.90 -17.30 -5.97
C LEU A 23 3.43 -16.94 -6.26
N ALA A 24 3.16 -15.68 -6.59
CA ALA A 24 1.83 -15.21 -6.93
C ALA A 24 1.24 -15.99 -8.12
N SER A 25 2.02 -16.17 -9.19
CA SER A 25 1.60 -16.94 -10.36
C SER A 25 1.24 -18.38 -10.00
N LEU A 26 2.03 -19.06 -9.16
CA LEU A 26 1.72 -20.40 -8.69
C LEU A 26 0.43 -20.45 -7.85
N LEU A 27 0.26 -19.51 -6.92
CA LEU A 27 -0.93 -19.41 -6.09
C LEU A 27 -2.20 -19.20 -6.92
N VAL A 28 -2.14 -18.32 -7.92
CA VAL A 28 -3.26 -18.06 -8.82
C VAL A 28 -3.56 -19.27 -9.70
N THR A 29 -2.56 -19.80 -10.40
CA THR A 29 -2.77 -20.84 -11.41
C THR A 29 -3.02 -22.24 -10.85
N ARG A 30 -2.50 -22.56 -9.65
CA ARG A 30 -2.59 -23.90 -9.07
C ARG A 30 -3.57 -24.00 -7.91
N PHE A 31 -3.82 -22.89 -7.20
CA PHE A 31 -4.62 -22.88 -5.98
C PHE A 31 -5.84 -21.95 -6.06
N GLY A 32 -6.06 -21.28 -7.19
CA GLY A 32 -7.25 -20.47 -7.42
C GLY A 32 -7.31 -19.21 -6.56
N VAL A 33 -6.15 -18.62 -6.23
CA VAL A 33 -6.13 -17.31 -5.56
C VAL A 33 -6.66 -16.24 -6.50
N GLU A 34 -7.70 -15.53 -6.06
CA GLU A 34 -8.38 -14.50 -6.86
C GLU A 34 -8.00 -13.08 -6.46
N SER A 35 -7.32 -12.89 -5.32
CA SER A 35 -6.95 -11.55 -4.84
C SER A 35 -5.59 -11.55 -4.14
N ILE A 36 -4.87 -10.44 -4.29
CA ILE A 36 -3.62 -10.18 -3.59
C ILE A 36 -3.70 -8.79 -2.97
N ARG A 37 -3.30 -8.69 -1.70
CA ARG A 37 -3.18 -7.43 -0.97
C ARG A 37 -1.74 -7.15 -0.63
N LEU A 38 -1.19 -6.09 -1.20
CA LEU A 38 0.11 -5.54 -0.84
C LEU A 38 -0.02 -4.77 0.49
N THR A 39 0.83 -5.13 1.42
CA THR A 39 0.91 -4.57 2.76
C THR A 39 2.38 -4.57 3.21
N GLY A 40 2.63 -4.36 4.49
CA GLY A 40 3.93 -4.43 5.13
C GLY A 40 3.87 -3.64 6.44
N GLY A 41 4.95 -2.91 6.74
CA GLY A 41 4.84 -1.70 7.56
C GLY A 41 4.15 -0.60 6.75
N GLU A 42 4.88 0.05 5.85
CA GLU A 42 4.32 0.97 4.84
C GLU A 42 4.81 0.54 3.44
N PRO A 43 3.94 -0.01 2.57
CA PRO A 43 4.37 -0.54 1.27
C PRO A 43 5.01 0.52 0.38
N THR A 44 4.61 1.79 0.47
CA THR A 44 5.17 2.86 -0.38
C THR A 44 6.65 3.15 -0.11
N VAL A 45 7.21 2.63 0.98
CA VAL A 45 8.64 2.71 1.31
C VAL A 45 9.47 1.71 0.49
N ARG A 46 8.86 0.65 -0.06
CA ARG A 46 9.54 -0.29 -0.94
C ARG A 46 9.89 0.40 -2.26
N ALA A 47 11.19 0.55 -2.53
CA ALA A 47 11.67 1.09 -3.79
C ALA A 47 11.08 0.31 -4.98
N ASN A 48 10.74 1.03 -6.05
CA ASN A 48 10.19 0.47 -7.29
C ASN A 48 8.89 -0.33 -7.11
N LEU A 49 8.07 0.00 -6.10
CA LEU A 49 6.77 -0.65 -5.86
C LEU A 49 5.87 -0.71 -7.11
N ALA A 50 5.88 0.33 -7.94
CA ALA A 50 5.10 0.36 -9.18
C ALA A 50 5.48 -0.79 -10.14
N ASP A 51 6.76 -1.18 -10.19
CA ASP A 51 7.22 -2.28 -11.03
C ASP A 51 6.66 -3.62 -10.53
N LEU A 52 6.63 -3.81 -9.21
CA LEU A 52 6.02 -5.00 -8.60
C LEU A 52 4.52 -5.07 -8.90
N ILE A 53 3.81 -3.94 -8.74
CA ILE A 53 2.37 -3.86 -9.05
C ILE A 53 2.13 -4.21 -10.52
N ASN A 54 2.92 -3.66 -11.44
CA ASN A 54 2.78 -3.93 -12.87
C ASN A 54 3.01 -5.40 -13.24
N ARG A 55 3.93 -6.10 -12.55
CA ARG A 55 4.12 -7.54 -12.72
C ARG A 55 2.92 -8.33 -12.21
N LEU A 56 2.44 -7.99 -11.01
CA LEU A 56 1.31 -8.69 -10.39
C LEU A 56 -0.02 -8.42 -11.10
N SER A 57 -0.21 -7.24 -11.68
CA SER A 57 -1.44 -6.87 -12.39
C SER A 57 -1.64 -7.65 -13.69
N GLN A 58 -0.62 -8.36 -14.18
CA GLN A 58 -0.76 -9.27 -15.33
C GLN A 58 -1.49 -10.56 -14.96
N LEU A 59 -1.59 -10.88 -13.67
CA LEU A 59 -2.35 -12.01 -13.20
C LEU A 59 -3.85 -11.65 -13.15
N PRO A 60 -4.76 -12.60 -13.44
CA PRO A 60 -6.20 -12.37 -13.41
C PRO A 60 -6.72 -12.34 -11.95
N ILE A 61 -6.24 -11.36 -11.18
CA ILE A 61 -6.53 -11.19 -9.76
C ILE A 61 -7.00 -9.78 -9.46
N ASP A 62 -7.66 -9.64 -8.32
CA ASP A 62 -7.94 -8.38 -7.69
C ASP A 62 -6.77 -7.93 -6.82
N LEU A 63 -5.99 -6.97 -7.33
CA LEU A 63 -4.80 -6.43 -6.69
C LEU A 63 -5.14 -5.16 -5.88
N SER A 64 -4.89 -5.22 -4.58
CA SER A 64 -5.14 -4.11 -3.67
C SER A 64 -3.92 -3.77 -2.81
N MET A 65 -3.89 -2.57 -2.24
CA MET A 65 -2.85 -2.14 -1.30
C MET A 65 -3.48 -1.55 -0.04
N THR A 66 -2.80 -1.68 1.10
CA THR A 66 -3.11 -0.93 2.33
C THR A 66 -1.93 -0.03 2.70
N THR A 67 -2.18 1.27 2.94
CA THR A 67 -1.17 2.30 3.20
C THR A 67 -1.66 3.29 4.26
N ASN A 68 -0.77 4.00 4.92
CA ASN A 68 -1.11 5.16 5.75
C ASN A 68 -1.50 6.40 4.93
N GLY A 69 -1.29 6.38 3.61
CA GLY A 69 -1.75 7.40 2.67
C GLY A 69 -0.85 8.64 2.52
N VAL A 70 0.13 8.85 3.40
CA VAL A 70 0.95 10.08 3.45
C VAL A 70 1.73 10.33 2.15
N THR A 71 2.14 9.28 1.46
CA THR A 71 2.98 9.34 0.24
C THR A 71 2.17 9.29 -1.05
N LEU A 72 0.84 9.14 -0.97
CA LEU A 72 -0.03 9.03 -2.14
C LEU A 72 0.01 10.23 -3.08
N PRO A 73 0.19 11.50 -2.63
CA PRO A 73 0.34 12.63 -3.55
C PRO A 73 1.48 12.45 -4.56
N LEU A 74 2.51 11.68 -4.23
CA LEU A 74 3.67 11.44 -5.09
C LEU A 74 3.56 10.17 -5.94
N MET A 75 2.67 9.25 -5.57
CA MET A 75 2.68 7.87 -6.08
C MET A 75 1.35 7.41 -6.69
N ALA A 76 0.21 7.99 -6.31
CA ALA A 76 -1.11 7.47 -6.66
C ALA A 76 -1.28 7.24 -8.17
N GLU A 77 -0.92 8.21 -9.00
CA GLU A 77 -1.00 8.07 -10.47
C GLU A 77 -0.14 6.91 -10.99
N LYS A 78 1.10 6.78 -10.50
CA LYS A 78 2.02 5.71 -10.90
C LYS A 78 1.48 4.33 -10.48
N LEU A 79 0.93 4.24 -9.27
CA LEU A 79 0.35 3.00 -8.76
C LEU A 79 -0.89 2.60 -9.57
N ARG A 80 -1.73 3.57 -9.95
CA ARG A 80 -2.88 3.31 -10.82
C ARG A 80 -2.45 2.88 -12.21
N ALA A 81 -1.51 3.60 -12.82
CA ALA A 81 -0.98 3.29 -14.15
C ALA A 81 -0.29 1.91 -14.20
N ALA A 82 0.31 1.49 -13.09
CA ALA A 82 0.87 0.15 -12.93
C ALA A 82 -0.20 -0.96 -12.79
N GLY A 83 -1.49 -0.63 -12.73
CA GLY A 83 -2.56 -1.63 -12.70
C GLY A 83 -3.09 -2.00 -11.31
N LEU A 84 -2.79 -1.21 -10.26
CA LEU A 84 -3.42 -1.40 -8.95
C LEU A 84 -4.92 -1.14 -9.02
N ASN A 85 -5.75 -2.07 -8.52
CA ASN A 85 -7.20 -1.93 -8.60
C ASN A 85 -7.76 -1.04 -7.48
N ARG A 86 -7.34 -1.28 -6.23
CA ARG A 86 -7.88 -0.58 -5.05
C ARG A 86 -6.82 -0.21 -4.02
N ILE A 87 -7.05 0.89 -3.33
CA ILE A 87 -6.25 1.33 -2.18
C ILE A 87 -7.14 1.39 -0.93
N ASN A 88 -6.58 0.93 0.19
CA ASN A 88 -7.16 1.05 1.52
C ASN A 88 -6.26 1.97 2.33
N ILE A 89 -6.82 3.04 2.88
CA ILE A 89 -6.06 4.01 3.68
C ILE A 89 -6.39 3.77 5.15
N SER A 90 -5.36 3.45 5.93
CA SER A 90 -5.48 3.31 7.38
C SER A 90 -5.48 4.70 8.01
N LEU A 91 -6.54 5.04 8.74
CA LEU A 91 -6.69 6.32 9.41
C LEU A 91 -7.26 6.09 10.82
N ASP A 92 -6.44 6.34 11.84
CA ASP A 92 -6.79 6.03 13.23
C ASP A 92 -7.76 7.06 13.84
N SER A 93 -7.72 8.32 13.41
CA SER A 93 -8.66 9.35 13.86
C SER A 93 -8.76 10.53 12.90
N LEU A 94 -9.95 11.12 12.77
CA LEU A 94 -10.16 12.42 12.13
C LEU A 94 -9.99 13.61 13.10
N ASN A 95 -9.85 13.34 14.40
CA ASN A 95 -9.50 14.36 15.37
C ASN A 95 -7.98 14.46 15.44
N ARG A 96 -7.42 15.64 15.12
CA ARG A 96 -5.97 15.86 15.04
C ARG A 96 -5.23 15.49 16.32
N ASP A 97 -5.76 15.88 17.48
CA ASP A 97 -5.11 15.60 18.77
C ASP A 97 -5.09 14.09 19.05
N ARG A 98 -6.23 13.41 18.88
CA ARG A 98 -6.32 11.95 19.00
C ARG A 98 -5.44 11.22 17.98
N PHE A 99 -5.40 11.71 16.75
CA PHE A 99 -4.55 11.15 15.70
C PHE A 99 -3.08 11.25 16.10
N LYS A 100 -2.66 12.40 16.61
CA LYS A 100 -1.29 12.63 17.09
C LYS A 100 -0.95 11.74 18.28
N ASP A 101 -1.87 11.56 19.21
CA ASP A 101 -1.68 10.67 20.36
C ASP A 101 -1.53 9.20 19.93
N LEU A 102 -2.35 8.74 18.98
CA LEU A 102 -2.36 7.36 18.50
C LEU A 102 -1.14 7.04 17.60
N THR A 103 -0.87 7.90 16.63
CA THR A 103 0.18 7.67 15.62
C THR A 103 1.56 8.15 16.06
N ARG A 104 1.62 8.98 17.11
CA ARG A 104 2.79 9.75 17.56
C ARG A 104 3.31 10.73 16.50
N ARG A 105 2.48 11.10 15.52
CA ARG A 105 2.83 12.01 14.41
C ARG A 105 1.68 12.98 14.13
N ASP A 106 2.03 14.20 13.71
CA ASP A 106 1.04 15.22 13.36
C ASP A 106 0.93 15.37 11.84
N ASN A 107 0.47 14.29 11.19
CA ASN A 107 0.40 14.19 9.73
C ASN A 107 -1.02 13.88 9.20
N LEU A 108 -2.06 14.18 9.98
CA LEU A 108 -3.45 14.01 9.55
C LEU A 108 -3.75 14.73 8.22
N GLU A 109 -3.27 15.97 8.07
CA GLU A 109 -3.46 16.75 6.84
C GLU A 109 -2.84 16.06 5.62
N GLN A 110 -1.63 15.50 5.76
CA GLN A 110 -0.97 14.74 4.68
C GLN A 110 -1.73 13.47 4.31
N VAL A 111 -2.38 12.81 5.28
CA VAL A 111 -3.24 11.64 5.00
C VAL A 111 -4.47 12.06 4.22
N LEU A 112 -5.10 13.20 4.57
CA LEU A 112 -6.25 13.75 3.84
C LEU A 112 -5.87 14.14 2.41
N GLU A 113 -4.72 14.82 2.22
CA GLU A 113 -4.17 15.10 0.89
C GLU A 113 -3.93 13.81 0.09
N GLY A 114 -3.46 12.75 0.76
CA GLY A 114 -3.29 11.44 0.15
C GLY A 114 -4.60 10.76 -0.28
N ILE A 115 -5.67 10.92 0.50
CA ILE A 115 -7.01 10.46 0.13
C ILE A 115 -7.48 11.19 -1.13
N ASP A 116 -7.30 12.50 -1.21
CA ASP A 116 -7.70 13.28 -2.37
C ASP A 116 -6.85 12.94 -3.61
N ALA A 117 -5.53 12.76 -3.46
CA ALA A 117 -4.66 12.30 -4.54
C ALA A 117 -5.07 10.93 -5.09
N ALA A 118 -5.45 9.99 -4.22
CA ALA A 118 -5.95 8.69 -4.64
C ALA A 118 -7.25 8.80 -5.44
N ARG A 119 -8.18 9.66 -5.03
CA ARG A 119 -9.42 9.93 -5.77
C ARG A 119 -9.13 10.54 -7.14
N VAL A 120 -8.25 11.53 -7.22
CA VAL A 120 -7.84 12.16 -8.49
C VAL A 120 -7.20 11.14 -9.44
N ALA A 121 -6.39 10.22 -8.90
CA ALA A 121 -5.81 9.12 -9.69
C ALA A 121 -6.82 8.05 -10.11
N GLY A 122 -8.11 8.15 -9.73
CA GLY A 122 -9.17 7.24 -10.15
C GLY A 122 -9.34 6.01 -9.27
N PHE A 123 -8.82 6.00 -8.04
CA PHE A 123 -9.19 5.01 -7.03
C PHE A 123 -10.53 5.40 -6.42
N ASP A 124 -11.63 4.80 -6.89
CA ASP A 124 -12.98 5.00 -6.34
C ASP A 124 -13.72 3.65 -6.27
N PRO A 125 -14.19 3.20 -5.08
CA PRO A 125 -14.07 3.88 -3.78
C PRO A 125 -12.68 3.75 -3.15
N VAL A 126 -12.19 4.85 -2.56
CA VAL A 126 -11.13 4.80 -1.55
C VAL A 126 -11.73 4.30 -0.24
N ARG A 127 -11.28 3.13 0.23
CA ARG A 127 -11.77 2.56 1.49
C ARG A 127 -10.89 3.04 2.64
N SER A 128 -11.47 3.77 3.59
CA SER A 128 -10.83 4.02 4.89
C SER A 128 -11.07 2.82 5.81
N THR A 129 -10.01 2.21 6.32
CA THR A 129 -10.12 1.16 7.34
C THR A 129 -9.74 1.78 8.69
N TRP A 130 -10.67 1.72 9.64
CA TRP A 130 -10.41 2.08 11.04
C TRP A 130 -9.72 0.90 11.71
N LEU A 131 -8.59 1.16 12.38
CA LEU A 131 -7.91 0.20 13.26
C LEU A 131 -8.35 0.41 14.71
#